data_AF-A0A7R9MH44-F1
#
_entry.id   AF-A0A7R9MH44-F1
#
_cell.length_a   1.000
_cell.length_b   1.000
_cell.length_c   1.000
_cell.angle_alpha   90.00
_cell.angle_beta   90.00
_cell.angle_gamma   90.00
#
_symmetry.space_group_name_H-M   'P 1'
#
loop_
_entity.id
_entity.type
_entity.pdbx_description
1 polymer ?
#
loop_
_entity_poly.entity_id
_entity_poly.type
_entity_poly.pdbx_seq_one_letter_code
_entity_poly.pdbx_strand_id
1 'polypeptide(L)'
;MDRTIWQSSEGMEGTWVRGEVAYTYGSVHKIILKALAKKLDDADRAYRGYVAVDDVQFQPIDEAEEQCKGHCTFEGGLCSWTNQEENDEFDWTLGRGSQNIFTGPSRDFTSFGQNEQSGGFVYIESSFPRRPGDRAMLVSPLMNPTEESNPLCMKFATHMYGNGIGTLRVRLRYTGDEERPEKILWEMKGEAGNNWYLGQVPVSSPAQAYHVVIEGIVGQNSLGNIAIDNLSFQVGTCPISPQTASRGSGDCTFEEN
;
A
#
# COMPACT_ATOMS: atom_id res chain seq x y z
N MET A 1 16.13 -12.32 -12.80
CA MET A 1 16.51 -12.13 -11.39
C MET A 1 15.33 -12.57 -10.56
N ASP A 2 15.58 -13.30 -9.48
CA ASP A 2 14.53 -13.85 -8.63
C ASP A 2 14.24 -12.87 -7.50
N ARG A 3 12.95 -12.58 -7.23
CA ARG A 3 12.51 -11.71 -6.13
C ARG A 3 11.81 -12.53 -5.05
N THR A 4 12.18 -12.31 -3.80
CA THR A 4 11.51 -12.93 -2.65
C THR A 4 10.22 -12.17 -2.35
N ILE A 5 9.09 -12.86 -2.45
CA ILE A 5 7.75 -12.32 -2.10
C ILE A 5 7.28 -12.73 -0.70
N TRP A 6 7.81 -13.84 -0.19
CA TRP A 6 7.53 -14.34 1.16
C TRP A 6 8.72 -15.15 1.67
N GLN A 7 8.97 -15.09 2.97
CA GLN A 7 9.97 -15.92 3.63
C GLN A 7 9.55 -16.24 5.06
N SER A 8 9.95 -17.41 5.56
CA SER A 8 9.86 -17.77 6.97
C SER A 8 11.21 -18.33 7.44
N SER A 9 11.66 -17.88 8.60
CA SER A 9 12.90 -18.32 9.24
C SER A 9 12.68 -19.03 10.58
N GLU A 10 11.43 -19.08 11.05
CA GLU A 10 11.07 -19.71 12.31
C GLU A 10 10.84 -21.21 12.11
N GLY A 11 11.40 -22.01 13.02
CA GLY A 11 11.16 -23.45 13.02
C GLY A 11 9.74 -23.72 13.49
N MET A 12 8.98 -24.49 12.72
CA MET A 12 7.57 -24.77 13.02
C MET A 12 7.38 -25.90 14.06
N GLU A 13 8.45 -26.31 14.75
CA GLU A 13 8.47 -27.35 15.81
C GLU A 13 7.68 -28.64 15.47
N GLY A 14 7.65 -29.03 14.19
CA GLY A 14 6.94 -30.21 13.71
C GLY A 14 5.43 -30.01 13.45
N THR A 15 4.94 -28.78 13.52
CA THR A 15 3.58 -28.40 13.15
C THR A 15 3.52 -27.83 11.74
N TRP A 16 2.40 -28.05 11.05
CA TRP A 16 2.13 -27.41 9.77
C TRP A 16 1.59 -26.00 10.01
N VAL A 17 2.15 -25.03 9.29
CA VAL A 17 1.70 -23.63 9.35
C VAL A 17 1.26 -23.19 7.95
N ARG A 18 0.10 -22.55 7.88
CA ARG A 18 -0.40 -21.95 6.64
C ARG A 18 0.40 -20.69 6.34
N GLY A 19 1.05 -20.64 5.17
CA GLY A 19 1.73 -19.47 4.65
C GLY A 19 0.94 -18.87 3.49
N GLU A 20 0.64 -17.58 3.55
CA GLU A 20 -0.11 -16.88 2.51
C GLU A 20 0.59 -15.59 2.11
N VAL A 21 0.57 -15.30 0.82
CA VAL A 21 1.13 -14.08 0.25
C VAL A 21 0.32 -13.68 -0.98
N ALA A 22 -0.14 -12.44 -0.99
CA ALA A 22 -0.65 -11.82 -2.19
C ALA A 22 0.51 -11.10 -2.91
N TYR A 23 0.56 -11.21 -4.23
CA TYR A 23 1.58 -10.56 -5.05
C TYR A 23 0.99 -10.19 -6.41
N THR A 24 1.63 -9.25 -7.10
CA THR A 24 1.29 -8.91 -8.49
C THR A 24 2.53 -8.98 -9.36
N TYR A 25 2.36 -9.24 -10.66
CA TYR A 25 3.45 -9.28 -11.61
C TYR A 25 2.96 -8.98 -13.03
N GLY A 26 3.73 -8.20 -13.80
CA GLY A 26 3.30 -7.67 -15.10
C GLY A 26 3.63 -8.52 -16.31
N SER A 27 4.30 -9.66 -16.14
CA SER A 27 4.73 -10.52 -17.25
C SER A 27 4.66 -12.00 -16.88
N VAL A 28 4.87 -12.88 -17.86
CA VAL A 28 4.93 -14.33 -17.60
C VAL A 28 6.12 -14.63 -16.69
N HIS A 29 5.87 -15.36 -15.61
CA HIS A 29 6.87 -15.61 -14.56
C HIS A 29 6.70 -17.02 -13.98
N LYS A 30 7.61 -17.37 -13.05
CA LYS A 30 7.60 -18.65 -12.33
C LYS A 30 7.65 -18.37 -10.83
N ILE A 31 6.91 -19.14 -10.06
CA ILE A 31 7.02 -19.17 -8.60
C ILE A 31 7.99 -20.28 -8.22
N ILE A 32 9.03 -19.91 -7.46
CA ILE A 32 10.09 -20.82 -7.03
C ILE A 32 10.01 -20.95 -5.51
N LEU A 33 9.78 -22.16 -5.03
CA LEU A 33 9.88 -22.48 -3.62
C LEU A 33 11.33 -22.86 -3.30
N LYS A 34 11.99 -22.07 -2.45
CA LYS A 34 13.40 -22.25 -2.10
C LYS A 34 13.55 -22.50 -0.60
N ALA A 35 14.15 -23.64 -0.26
CA ALA A 35 14.57 -23.94 1.10
C ALA A 35 16.07 -23.61 1.28
N LEU A 36 16.40 -22.86 2.33
CA LEU A 36 17.78 -22.49 2.65
C LEU A 36 18.20 -23.18 3.95
N ALA A 37 19.24 -24.02 3.88
CA ALA A 37 19.77 -24.68 5.06
C ALA A 37 20.49 -23.68 5.98
N LYS A 38 20.09 -23.63 7.25
CA LYS A 38 20.73 -22.77 8.26
C LYS A 38 21.88 -23.53 8.93
N LYS A 39 23.05 -22.90 8.99
CA LYS A 39 24.17 -23.41 9.80
C LYS A 39 23.90 -23.07 11.26
N LEU A 40 23.98 -24.07 12.14
CA LEU A 40 23.93 -23.89 13.59
C LEU A 40 25.36 -23.85 14.14
N ASP A 41 25.54 -23.19 15.29
CA ASP A 41 26.83 -23.10 15.98
C ASP A 41 27.29 -24.46 16.55
N ASP A 42 26.35 -25.39 16.71
CA ASP A 42 26.61 -26.78 17.07
C ASP A 42 27.03 -27.59 15.82
N ALA A 43 28.30 -27.96 15.76
CA ALA A 43 28.90 -28.70 14.64
C ALA A 43 28.24 -30.06 14.39
N ASP A 44 27.70 -30.72 15.42
CA ASP A 44 27.05 -32.03 15.29
C ASP A 44 25.62 -31.93 14.75
N ARG A 45 25.03 -30.73 14.83
CA ARG A 45 23.68 -30.39 14.33
C ARG A 45 23.67 -29.44 13.14
N ALA A 46 24.83 -29.16 12.55
CA ALA A 46 24.94 -28.31 11.38
C ALA A 46 24.06 -28.84 10.22
N TYR A 47 23.19 -27.97 9.68
CA TYR A 47 22.30 -28.26 8.55
C TYR A 47 21.27 -29.38 8.76
N ARG A 48 20.90 -29.71 10.00
CA ARG A 48 19.81 -30.67 10.26
C ARG A 48 18.45 -30.00 10.19
N GLY A 49 17.52 -30.64 9.48
CA GLY A 49 16.12 -30.23 9.37
C GLY A 49 15.53 -30.56 8.00
N TYR A 50 14.21 -30.51 7.90
CA TYR A 50 13.48 -30.62 6.65
C TYR A 50 12.60 -29.39 6.48
N VAL A 51 12.49 -28.92 5.24
CA VAL A 51 11.44 -27.98 4.84
C VAL A 51 10.50 -28.78 3.95
N ALA A 52 9.25 -28.87 4.34
CA ALA A 52 8.19 -29.49 3.56
C ALA A 52 7.15 -28.41 3.22
N VAL A 53 6.62 -28.50 2.00
CA VAL A 53 5.51 -27.66 1.53
C VAL A 53 4.51 -28.63 0.94
N ASP A 54 3.24 -28.45 1.30
CA ASP A 54 2.13 -29.23 0.79
C ASP A 54 0.96 -28.30 0.45
N ASP A 55 -0.03 -28.81 -0.29
CA ASP A 55 -1.29 -28.12 -0.61
C ASP A 55 -1.13 -26.71 -1.21
N VAL A 56 -0.22 -26.56 -2.18
CA VAL A 56 -0.01 -25.28 -2.87
C VAL A 56 -1.21 -24.92 -3.75
N GLN A 57 -1.83 -23.79 -3.45
CA GLN A 57 -2.99 -23.28 -4.17
C GLN A 57 -2.72 -21.87 -4.72
N PHE A 58 -3.30 -21.58 -5.88
CA PHE A 58 -3.30 -20.25 -6.48
C PHE A 58 -4.74 -19.79 -6.64
N GLN A 59 -5.06 -18.61 -6.12
CA GLN A 59 -6.37 -18.00 -6.23
C GLN A 59 -6.23 -16.59 -6.81
N PRO A 60 -7.01 -16.22 -7.84
CA PRO A 60 -7.08 -14.83 -8.29
C PRO A 60 -7.56 -13.93 -7.15
N ILE A 61 -6.93 -12.77 -6.96
CA ILE A 61 -7.27 -11.85 -5.85
C ILE A 61 -8.74 -11.41 -5.93
N ASP A 62 -9.28 -11.22 -7.13
CA ASP A 62 -10.68 -10.81 -7.32
C ASP A 62 -11.69 -11.91 -6.97
N GLU A 63 -11.24 -13.18 -6.94
CA GLU A 63 -12.01 -14.37 -6.55
C GLU A 63 -11.65 -14.85 -5.12
N ALA A 64 -10.67 -14.21 -4.48
CA ALA A 64 -10.24 -14.50 -3.12
C ALA A 64 -11.20 -13.89 -2.08
N GLU A 65 -11.13 -14.40 -0.84
CA GLU A 65 -11.90 -13.86 0.29
C GLU A 65 -11.71 -12.33 0.44
N GLU A 66 -12.61 -11.68 1.19
CA GLU A 66 -12.61 -10.21 1.38
C GLU A 66 -11.26 -9.63 1.84
N GLN A 67 -10.39 -10.46 2.41
CA GLN A 67 -9.07 -10.07 2.91
C GLN A 67 -8.09 -9.63 1.83
N CYS A 68 -8.21 -10.07 0.57
CA CYS A 68 -7.26 -9.69 -0.48
C CYS A 68 -7.83 -8.66 -1.46
N LYS A 69 -9.13 -8.36 -1.41
CA LYS A 69 -9.77 -7.44 -2.35
C LYS A 69 -9.14 -6.05 -2.25
N GLY A 70 -8.72 -5.50 -3.39
CA GLY A 70 -8.02 -4.21 -3.45
C GLY A 70 -6.53 -4.27 -3.10
N HIS A 71 -5.95 -5.44 -2.81
CA HIS A 71 -4.50 -5.58 -2.69
C HIS A 71 -3.80 -5.22 -4.00
N CYS A 72 -2.74 -4.42 -3.93
CA CYS A 72 -1.97 -4.03 -5.11
C CYS A 72 -0.55 -3.61 -4.74
N THR A 73 0.43 -4.29 -5.33
CA THR A 73 1.87 -3.95 -5.22
C THR A 73 2.38 -3.19 -6.44
N PHE A 74 1.48 -2.80 -7.36
CA PHE A 74 1.73 -2.08 -8.61
C PHE A 74 2.78 -2.67 -9.59
N GLU A 75 3.32 -3.85 -9.29
CA GLU A 75 4.30 -4.54 -10.13
C GLU A 75 3.74 -4.86 -11.51
N GLY A 76 2.47 -5.27 -11.54
CA GLY A 76 1.74 -5.65 -12.76
C GLY A 76 0.87 -4.56 -13.37
N GLY A 77 0.87 -3.34 -12.82
CA GLY A 77 -0.03 -2.26 -13.22
C GLY A 77 -0.93 -1.80 -12.08
N LEU A 78 -2.10 -1.25 -12.39
CA LEU A 78 -3.03 -0.73 -11.37
C LEU A 78 -3.85 -1.81 -10.65
N CYS A 79 -3.64 -3.09 -10.96
CA CYS A 79 -4.45 -4.19 -10.43
C CYS A 79 -5.94 -3.95 -10.75
N SER A 80 -6.82 -4.06 -9.75
CA SER A 80 -8.25 -3.76 -9.86
C SER A 80 -8.61 -2.30 -9.51
N TRP A 81 -7.60 -1.44 -9.34
CA TRP A 81 -7.78 0.00 -9.12
C TRP A 81 -7.89 0.74 -10.45
N THR A 82 -8.66 1.83 -10.46
CA THR A 82 -8.88 2.65 -11.65
C THR A 82 -8.66 4.12 -11.34
N ASN A 83 -8.05 4.86 -12.27
CA ASN A 83 -8.10 6.31 -12.20
C ASN A 83 -9.55 6.76 -12.38
N GLN A 84 -9.93 7.81 -11.66
CA GLN A 84 -11.22 8.46 -11.83
C GLN A 84 -11.26 9.12 -13.22
N GLU A 85 -12.36 8.92 -13.97
CA GLU A 85 -12.48 9.50 -15.32
C GLU A 85 -13.06 10.92 -15.32
N GLU A 86 -13.84 11.27 -14.29
CA GLU A 86 -14.54 12.54 -14.17
C GLU A 86 -14.39 13.13 -12.77
N ASN A 87 -14.42 14.46 -12.66
CA ASN A 87 -14.34 15.21 -11.39
C ASN A 87 -12.96 15.19 -10.70
N ASP A 88 -11.89 14.98 -11.45
CA ASP A 88 -10.52 15.35 -11.10
C ASP A 88 -9.79 15.99 -12.29
N GLU A 89 -8.55 16.43 -12.09
CA GLU A 89 -7.82 17.24 -13.08
C GLU A 89 -6.70 16.46 -13.80
N PHE A 90 -6.31 15.29 -13.30
CA PHE A 90 -5.31 14.38 -13.88
C PHE A 90 -5.26 13.02 -13.18
N ASP A 91 -4.44 12.11 -13.71
CA ASP A 91 -4.37 10.70 -13.29
C ASP A 91 -3.12 10.36 -12.47
N TRP A 92 -3.24 9.33 -11.63
CA TRP A 92 -2.09 8.62 -11.07
C TRP A 92 -1.34 7.87 -12.17
N THR A 93 -0.01 7.96 -12.13
CA THR A 93 0.88 7.34 -13.11
C THR A 93 1.72 6.23 -12.49
N LEU A 94 1.94 5.13 -13.22
CA LEU A 94 2.83 4.06 -12.79
C LEU A 94 4.30 4.50 -12.90
N GLY A 95 5.03 4.39 -11.79
CA GLY A 95 6.47 4.63 -11.69
C GLY A 95 7.25 3.33 -11.51
N ARG A 96 8.49 3.33 -12.01
CA ARG A 96 9.48 2.25 -11.84
C ARG A 96 10.77 2.75 -11.15
N GLY A 97 10.70 3.94 -10.56
CA GLY A 97 11.84 4.66 -9.96
C GLY A 97 12.15 5.97 -10.69
N SER A 98 12.57 6.98 -9.94
CA SER A 98 13.00 8.29 -10.43
C SER A 98 14.53 8.43 -10.37
N GLN A 99 15.14 9.02 -11.41
CA GLN A 99 16.54 9.48 -11.34
C GLN A 99 16.67 10.90 -10.76
N ASN A 100 15.54 11.56 -10.48
CA ASN A 100 15.52 12.88 -9.87
C ASN A 100 15.76 12.78 -8.37
N ILE A 101 16.89 13.30 -7.90
CA ILE A 101 17.24 13.28 -6.47
C ILE A 101 16.46 14.29 -5.62
N PHE A 102 15.80 15.27 -6.27
CA PHE A 102 15.05 16.32 -5.60
C PHE A 102 13.56 16.00 -5.47
N THR A 103 13.04 15.06 -6.26
CA THR A 103 11.62 14.67 -6.24
C THR A 103 11.39 13.21 -6.58
N GLY A 104 10.37 12.63 -5.94
CA GLY A 104 9.91 11.27 -6.19
C GLY A 104 10.86 10.20 -5.66
N PRO A 105 10.36 8.97 -5.46
CA PRO A 105 11.17 7.91 -4.91
C PRO A 105 12.11 7.36 -5.99
N SER A 106 13.38 7.14 -5.62
CA SER A 106 14.38 6.55 -6.52
C SER A 106 14.10 5.07 -6.85
N ARG A 107 13.28 4.43 -6.01
CA ARG A 107 12.92 2.99 -6.02
C ARG A 107 11.55 2.79 -5.38
N ASP A 108 10.84 1.71 -5.72
CA ASP A 108 9.59 1.30 -5.04
C ASP A 108 9.85 0.91 -3.57
N PHE A 109 8.78 0.73 -2.78
CA PHE A 109 8.90 0.41 -1.36
C PHE A 109 9.62 -0.91 -1.12
N THR A 110 9.33 -1.92 -1.95
CA THR A 110 9.86 -3.28 -1.75
C THR A 110 11.36 -3.35 -2.02
N SER A 111 11.83 -2.62 -3.03
CA SER A 111 13.26 -2.60 -3.39
C SER A 111 14.08 -1.51 -2.70
N PHE A 112 13.46 -0.54 -2.03
CA PHE A 112 14.16 0.55 -1.32
C PHE A 112 15.20 0.03 -0.34
N GLY A 113 14.87 -0.99 0.46
CA GLY A 113 15.80 -1.63 1.40
C GLY A 113 16.80 -2.61 0.77
N GLN A 114 16.57 -3.03 -0.47
CA GLN A 114 17.33 -4.11 -1.14
C GLN A 114 18.26 -3.58 -2.25
N ASN A 115 18.24 -2.27 -2.53
CA ASN A 115 19.02 -1.64 -3.60
C ASN A 115 18.80 -2.25 -5.00
N GLU A 116 17.62 -2.77 -5.29
CA GLU A 116 17.22 -3.24 -6.63
C GLU A 116 16.36 -2.19 -7.38
N GLN A 117 16.35 -2.20 -8.71
CA GLN A 117 15.41 -1.39 -9.53
C GLN A 117 14.36 -2.33 -10.12
N SER A 118 13.63 -3.02 -9.24
CA SER A 118 12.64 -4.03 -9.60
C SER A 118 11.39 -3.77 -8.79
N GLY A 119 10.39 -3.13 -9.40
CA GLY A 119 9.27 -2.61 -8.63
C GLY A 119 8.22 -1.89 -9.45
N GLY A 120 7.03 -1.70 -8.89
CA GLY A 120 6.07 -0.73 -9.38
C GLY A 120 5.53 0.09 -8.21
N PHE A 121 5.24 1.36 -8.44
CA PHE A 121 4.46 2.19 -7.54
C PHE A 121 3.58 3.11 -8.38
N VAL A 122 2.63 3.79 -7.76
CA VAL A 122 1.88 4.87 -8.43
C VAL A 122 2.27 6.20 -7.83
N TYR A 123 2.29 7.26 -8.63
CA TYR A 123 2.60 8.59 -8.15
C TYR A 123 1.82 9.66 -8.91
N ILE A 124 1.71 10.81 -8.26
CA ILE A 124 1.35 12.07 -8.89
C ILE A 124 2.59 12.96 -9.00
N GLU A 125 2.72 13.62 -10.15
CA GLU A 125 3.74 14.62 -10.37
C GLU A 125 3.10 16.01 -10.41
N SER A 126 3.54 16.91 -9.52
CA SER A 126 3.02 18.27 -9.45
C SER A 126 3.61 19.23 -10.49
N SER A 127 4.45 18.73 -11.40
CA SER A 127 5.10 19.53 -12.43
C SER A 127 4.08 20.07 -13.45
N PHE A 128 4.49 21.05 -14.27
CA PHE A 128 3.63 21.60 -15.31
C PHE A 128 3.06 20.47 -16.20
N PRO A 129 1.75 20.45 -16.52
CA PRO A 129 0.80 21.56 -16.45
C PRO A 129 -0.01 21.67 -15.15
N ARG A 130 0.34 20.93 -14.10
CA ARG A 130 -0.44 20.91 -12.85
C ARG A 130 -0.41 22.25 -12.11
N ARG A 131 -1.49 22.56 -11.41
CA ARG A 131 -1.65 23.78 -10.61
C ARG A 131 -1.93 23.44 -9.14
N PRO A 132 -1.61 24.35 -8.20
CA PRO A 132 -1.99 24.18 -6.81
C PRO A 132 -3.49 23.92 -6.65
N GLY A 133 -3.83 22.81 -5.99
CA GLY A 133 -5.21 22.36 -5.79
C GLY A 133 -5.73 21.37 -6.82
N ASP A 134 -5.03 21.14 -7.95
CA ASP A 134 -5.34 20.03 -8.85
C ASP A 134 -5.27 18.72 -8.07
N ARG A 135 -6.21 17.82 -8.31
CA ARG A 135 -6.27 16.48 -7.70
C ARG A 135 -6.24 15.39 -8.75
N ALA A 136 -5.77 14.23 -8.31
CA ALA A 136 -5.91 12.94 -8.99
C ALA A 136 -6.51 11.93 -8.01
N MET A 137 -7.48 11.13 -8.47
CA MET A 137 -8.15 10.14 -7.64
C MET A 137 -7.94 8.73 -8.18
N LEU A 138 -7.41 7.85 -7.33
CA LEU A 138 -7.32 6.41 -7.60
C LEU A 138 -8.41 5.69 -6.80
N VAL A 139 -9.27 4.96 -7.48
CA VAL A 139 -10.49 4.36 -6.93
C VAL A 139 -10.32 2.84 -6.82
N SER A 140 -10.64 2.28 -5.66
CA SER A 140 -10.59 0.83 -5.43
C SER A 140 -11.66 0.09 -6.24
N PRO A 141 -11.57 -1.24 -6.38
CA PRO A 141 -12.74 -2.04 -6.74
C PRO A 141 -13.87 -1.86 -5.72
N LEU A 142 -15.09 -2.26 -6.09
CA LEU A 142 -16.25 -2.20 -5.20
C LEU A 142 -16.01 -3.10 -3.97
N MET A 143 -15.96 -2.52 -2.77
CA MET A 143 -15.78 -3.23 -1.52
C MET A 143 -17.12 -3.57 -0.89
N ASN A 144 -17.20 -4.75 -0.25
CA ASN A 144 -18.41 -5.20 0.42
C ASN A 144 -18.63 -4.41 1.74
N PRO A 145 -19.88 -4.32 2.23
CA PRO A 145 -20.15 -3.76 3.55
C PRO A 145 -19.35 -4.48 4.63
N THR A 146 -18.83 -3.72 5.60
CA THR A 146 -18.11 -4.26 6.76
C THR A 146 -18.90 -3.99 8.03
N GLU A 147 -18.59 -4.70 9.11
CA GLU A 147 -19.15 -4.39 10.43
C GLU A 147 -18.30 -3.32 11.15
N GLU A 148 -18.91 -2.57 12.08
CA GLU A 148 -18.16 -1.68 12.98
C GLU A 148 -17.25 -2.49 13.93
N SER A 149 -17.73 -3.65 14.37
CA SER A 149 -16.98 -4.62 15.19
C SER A 149 -15.85 -5.32 14.44
N ASN A 150 -15.90 -5.32 13.11
CA ASN A 150 -14.95 -6.04 12.27
C ASN A 150 -14.58 -5.23 11.02
N PRO A 151 -13.88 -4.09 11.18
CA PRO A 151 -13.46 -3.26 10.07
C PRO A 151 -12.33 -3.93 9.26
N LEU A 152 -12.01 -3.37 8.10
CA LEU A 152 -10.75 -3.68 7.41
C LEU A 152 -9.66 -2.69 7.85
N CYS A 153 -8.47 -3.19 8.12
CA CYS A 153 -7.27 -2.36 8.23
C CYS A 153 -6.62 -2.22 6.85
N MET A 154 -6.68 -1.01 6.29
CA MET A 154 -5.92 -0.68 5.09
C MET A 154 -4.49 -0.29 5.49
N LYS A 155 -3.50 -0.86 4.82
CA LYS A 155 -2.07 -0.53 4.96
C LYS A 155 -1.49 -0.20 3.59
N PHE A 156 -0.59 0.77 3.56
CA PHE A 156 0.06 1.22 2.34
C PHE A 156 1.41 1.86 2.64
N ALA A 157 2.32 1.86 1.68
CA ALA A 157 3.52 2.67 1.70
C ALA A 157 3.27 3.99 0.97
N THR A 158 3.82 5.09 1.47
CA THR A 158 3.76 6.41 0.84
C THR A 158 5.12 7.10 0.86
N HIS A 159 5.43 7.88 -0.16
CA HIS A 159 6.63 8.72 -0.26
C HIS A 159 6.17 10.14 -0.65
N MET A 160 6.49 11.11 0.20
CA MET A 160 6.07 12.50 0.06
C MET A 160 7.29 13.40 0.25
N TYR A 161 8.00 13.70 -0.84
CA TYR A 161 9.27 14.44 -0.81
C TYR A 161 9.36 15.49 -1.92
N GLY A 162 9.75 16.70 -1.52
CA GLY A 162 9.92 17.84 -2.42
C GLY A 162 9.37 19.14 -1.83
N ASN A 163 9.78 20.27 -2.41
CA ASN A 163 9.30 21.58 -1.96
C ASN A 163 7.85 21.78 -2.43
N GLY A 164 6.98 22.20 -1.51
CA GLY A 164 5.56 22.46 -1.78
C GLY A 164 4.76 21.21 -2.09
N ILE A 165 5.15 20.07 -1.51
CA ILE A 165 4.32 18.86 -1.48
C ILE A 165 2.92 19.22 -1.00
N GLY A 166 1.92 18.69 -1.70
CA GLY A 166 0.53 18.92 -1.38
C GLY A 166 0.02 17.97 -0.31
N THR A 167 -1.08 17.28 -0.62
CA THR A 167 -1.83 16.48 0.36
C THR A 167 -2.13 15.11 -0.20
N LEU A 168 -1.98 14.08 0.63
CA LEU A 168 -2.45 12.73 0.36
C LEU A 168 -3.62 12.42 1.28
N ARG A 169 -4.73 11.90 0.74
CA ARG A 169 -5.94 11.53 1.49
C ARG A 169 -6.42 10.14 1.12
N VAL A 170 -6.98 9.47 2.12
CA VAL A 170 -7.81 8.27 1.93
C VAL A 170 -9.24 8.64 2.30
N ARG A 171 -10.16 8.42 1.37
CA ARG A 171 -11.59 8.75 1.49
C ARG A 171 -12.43 7.49 1.31
N LEU A 172 -13.60 7.48 1.93
CA LEU A 172 -14.62 6.47 1.79
C LEU A 172 -15.76 7.03 0.95
N ARG A 173 -16.01 6.43 -0.22
CA ARG A 173 -17.11 6.79 -1.12
C ARG A 173 -18.17 5.70 -1.08
N TYR A 174 -19.41 6.06 -0.74
CA TYR A 174 -20.52 5.12 -0.62
C TYR A 174 -21.17 4.85 -1.98
N THR A 175 -21.64 3.63 -2.21
CA THR A 175 -22.38 3.29 -3.45
C THR A 175 -23.88 3.39 -3.26
N GLY A 176 -24.59 3.91 -4.27
CA GLY A 176 -26.05 4.03 -4.25
C GLY A 176 -26.59 5.24 -3.47
N ASP A 177 -25.74 6.17 -3.05
CA ASP A 177 -26.10 7.45 -2.44
C ASP A 177 -25.07 8.51 -2.80
N GLU A 178 -25.20 9.11 -3.99
CA GLU A 178 -24.25 10.09 -4.54
C GLU A 178 -24.28 11.44 -3.81
N GLU A 179 -25.38 11.74 -3.11
CA GLU A 179 -25.55 12.96 -2.30
C GLU A 179 -24.82 12.84 -0.95
N ARG A 180 -24.51 11.62 -0.51
CA ARG A 180 -23.80 11.38 0.74
C ARG A 180 -22.35 11.86 0.62
N PRO A 181 -21.91 12.77 1.50
CA PRO A 181 -20.54 13.25 1.45
C PRO A 181 -19.55 12.11 1.74
N GLU A 182 -18.49 12.02 0.94
CA GLU A 182 -17.41 11.09 1.20
C GLU A 182 -16.74 11.39 2.55
N LYS A 183 -16.37 10.34 3.28
CA LYS A 183 -15.72 10.46 4.59
C LYS A 183 -14.21 10.41 4.44
N ILE A 184 -13.48 11.42 4.92
CA ILE A 184 -12.02 11.37 5.00
C ILE A 184 -11.62 10.49 6.18
N LEU A 185 -10.84 9.43 5.91
CA LEU A 185 -10.37 8.47 6.91
C LEU A 185 -8.93 8.77 7.36
N TRP A 186 -8.09 9.25 6.44
CA TRP A 186 -6.67 9.50 6.65
C TRP A 186 -6.23 10.69 5.80
N GLU A 187 -5.42 11.60 6.34
CA GLU A 187 -4.92 12.77 5.61
C GLU A 187 -3.51 13.15 6.06
N MET A 188 -2.56 13.23 5.13
CA MET A 188 -1.20 13.73 5.40
C MET A 188 -0.88 14.89 4.48
N LYS A 189 -0.21 15.91 5.02
CA LYS A 189 0.15 17.14 4.30
C LYS A 189 1.64 17.44 4.41
N GLY A 190 2.19 17.99 3.33
CA GLY A 190 3.57 18.47 3.31
C GLY A 190 4.60 17.36 3.20
N GLU A 191 5.86 17.76 3.27
CA GLU A 191 7.01 16.86 3.11
C GLU A 191 7.16 15.93 4.33
N ALA A 192 7.36 14.65 4.05
CA ALA A 192 7.65 13.62 5.04
C ALA A 192 9.15 13.25 5.11
N GLY A 193 9.97 13.79 4.22
CA GLY A 193 11.38 13.43 4.02
C GLY A 193 11.56 12.44 2.85
N ASN A 194 12.81 12.25 2.41
CA ASN A 194 13.13 11.39 1.27
C ASN A 194 13.21 9.91 1.64
N ASN A 195 12.14 9.37 2.21
CA ASN A 195 11.99 7.95 2.53
C ASN A 195 10.56 7.50 2.31
N TRP A 196 10.36 6.18 2.23
CA TRP A 196 9.03 5.61 2.27
C TRP A 196 8.54 5.46 3.72
N TYR A 197 7.26 5.72 3.93
CA TYR A 197 6.58 5.64 5.21
C TYR A 197 5.36 4.73 5.11
N LEU A 198 5.06 4.00 6.18
CA LEU A 198 3.88 3.15 6.26
C LEU A 198 2.68 3.94 6.81
N GLY A 199 1.65 4.06 5.96
CA GLY A 199 0.33 4.51 6.32
C GLY A 199 -0.57 3.35 6.72
N GLN A 200 -1.43 3.56 7.70
CA GLN A 200 -2.51 2.62 8.01
C GLN A 200 -3.76 3.35 8.52
N VAL A 201 -4.93 2.80 8.21
CA VAL A 201 -6.22 3.37 8.59
C VAL A 201 -7.31 2.29 8.67
N PRO A 202 -8.18 2.31 9.70
CA PRO A 202 -9.35 1.44 9.74
C PRO A 202 -10.43 1.94 8.77
N VAL A 203 -10.98 1.02 7.99
CA VAL A 203 -12.01 1.23 6.98
C VAL A 203 -13.25 0.47 7.42
N SER A 204 -14.34 1.20 7.67
CA SER A 204 -15.63 0.61 8.03
C SER A 204 -16.79 1.32 7.35
N SER A 205 -17.68 0.53 6.75
CA SER A 205 -18.96 0.96 6.16
C SER A 205 -20.06 -0.05 6.50
N PRO A 206 -20.80 0.16 7.59
CA PRO A 206 -21.96 -0.67 7.92
C PRO A 206 -23.02 -0.61 6.85
N ALA A 207 -23.54 -1.78 6.47
CA ALA A 207 -24.70 -1.97 5.60
C ALA A 207 -24.61 -1.44 4.15
N GLN A 208 -23.51 -0.81 3.74
CA GLN A 208 -23.38 -0.22 2.40
C GLN A 208 -22.02 -0.54 1.78
N ALA A 209 -22.06 -1.01 0.53
CA ALA A 209 -20.87 -1.23 -0.29
C ALA A 209 -20.22 0.13 -0.63
N TYR A 210 -18.92 0.13 -0.81
CA TYR A 210 -18.14 1.37 -0.89
C TYR A 210 -16.91 1.22 -1.79
N HIS A 211 -16.34 2.36 -2.16
CA HIS A 211 -14.99 2.45 -2.70
C HIS A 211 -14.08 3.16 -1.70
N VAL A 212 -12.84 2.71 -1.63
CA VAL A 212 -11.74 3.48 -1.05
C VAL A 212 -11.18 4.35 -2.18
N VAL A 213 -11.07 5.65 -1.92
CA VAL A 213 -10.53 6.61 -2.87
C VAL A 213 -9.25 7.17 -2.29
N ILE A 214 -8.16 7.04 -3.03
CA ILE A 214 -6.88 7.67 -2.70
C ILE A 214 -6.76 8.94 -3.54
N GLU A 215 -6.77 10.08 -2.86
CA GLU A 215 -6.75 11.41 -3.46
C GLU A 215 -5.37 12.05 -3.22
N GLY A 216 -4.67 12.36 -4.30
CA GLY A 216 -3.45 13.16 -4.30
C GLY A 216 -3.75 14.57 -4.76
N ILE A 217 -3.37 15.57 -3.97
CA ILE A 217 -3.62 16.99 -4.25
C ILE A 217 -2.28 17.70 -4.42
N VAL A 218 -2.16 18.50 -5.48
CA VAL A 218 -0.98 19.30 -5.79
C VAL A 218 -0.86 20.48 -4.83
N GLY A 219 0.32 20.65 -4.24
CA GLY A 219 0.62 21.76 -3.34
C GLY A 219 1.02 23.05 -4.05
N GLN A 220 1.55 24.02 -3.31
CA GLN A 220 1.80 25.37 -3.84
C GLN A 220 2.99 25.46 -4.80
N ASN A 221 4.00 24.61 -4.62
CA ASN A 221 5.18 24.60 -5.49
C ASN A 221 5.16 23.31 -6.30
N SER A 222 5.28 23.43 -7.63
CA SER A 222 5.18 22.35 -8.62
C SER A 222 6.40 21.40 -8.63
N LEU A 223 6.96 21.13 -7.46
CA LEU A 223 8.21 20.39 -7.24
C LEU A 223 8.04 19.29 -6.17
N GLY A 224 6.82 18.79 -5.97
CA GLY A 224 6.52 17.68 -5.09
C GLY A 224 5.96 16.47 -5.83
N ASN A 225 6.45 15.27 -5.50
CA ASN A 225 5.84 14.02 -5.93
C ASN A 225 5.24 13.31 -4.71
N ILE A 226 4.02 12.79 -4.87
CA ILE A 226 3.37 11.93 -3.88
C ILE A 226 3.27 10.55 -4.53
N ALA A 227 3.90 9.56 -3.93
CA ALA A 227 3.89 8.19 -4.41
C ALA A 227 3.29 7.23 -3.38
N ILE A 228 2.68 6.15 -3.86
CA ILE A 228 2.04 5.11 -3.06
C ILE A 228 2.43 3.75 -3.61
N ASP A 229 2.62 2.80 -2.70
CA ASP A 229 2.96 1.43 -3.03
C ASP A 229 2.37 0.45 -2.00
N ASN A 230 2.35 -0.85 -2.32
CA ASN A 230 2.00 -1.95 -1.43
C ASN A 230 0.68 -1.76 -0.65
N LEU A 231 -0.41 -1.55 -1.39
CA LEU A 231 -1.76 -1.53 -0.85
C LEU A 231 -2.16 -2.92 -0.36
N SER A 232 -2.63 -3.01 0.87
CA SER A 232 -3.15 -4.26 1.45
C SER A 232 -4.30 -3.99 2.42
N PHE A 233 -5.18 -4.97 2.54
CA PHE A 233 -6.30 -4.96 3.46
C PHE A 233 -6.19 -6.19 4.36
N GLN A 234 -6.53 -6.05 5.64
CA GLN A 234 -6.55 -7.15 6.59
C GLN A 234 -7.80 -7.00 7.45
N VAL A 235 -8.50 -8.09 7.73
CA VAL A 235 -9.64 -8.04 8.65
C VAL A 235 -9.16 -7.71 10.06
N GLY A 236 -9.85 -6.78 10.70
CA GLY A 236 -9.57 -6.33 12.06
C GLY A 236 -9.28 -4.83 12.14
N THR A 237 -9.35 -4.33 13.37
CA THR A 237 -9.05 -2.93 13.67
C THR A 237 -7.54 -2.67 13.68
N CYS A 238 -7.16 -1.45 13.33
CA CYS A 238 -5.78 -0.98 13.48
C CYS A 238 -5.76 0.52 13.81
N PRO A 239 -4.71 0.99 14.51
CA PRO A 239 -4.57 2.41 14.78
C PRO A 239 -4.25 3.18 13.49
N ILE A 240 -4.68 4.43 13.42
CA ILE A 240 -4.26 5.33 12.34
C ILE A 240 -2.75 5.58 12.47
N SER A 241 -2.00 5.46 11.38
CA SER A 241 -0.56 5.80 11.35
C SER A 241 -0.21 6.60 10.10
N PRO A 242 0.64 7.64 10.22
CA PRO A 242 1.08 8.24 11.48
C PRO A 242 -0.11 8.84 12.24
N GLN A 243 0.01 9.05 13.55
CA GLN A 243 -1.10 9.62 14.36
C GLN A 243 -1.51 11.00 13.86
N THR A 244 -0.57 11.78 13.33
CA THR A 244 -0.81 13.08 12.69
C THR A 244 -1.72 13.02 11.46
N ALA A 245 -1.95 11.82 10.91
CA ALA A 245 -2.87 11.63 9.80
C ALA A 245 -4.33 11.40 10.24
N SER A 246 -4.58 11.31 11.54
CA SER A 246 -5.92 11.27 12.12
C SER A 246 -6.58 12.66 12.04
N ARG A 247 -7.88 12.69 11.72
CA ARG A 247 -8.72 13.90 11.83
C ARG A 247 -9.42 14.06 13.18
N GLY A 248 -9.32 13.08 14.07
CA GLY A 248 -9.99 13.08 15.37
C GLY A 248 -9.22 13.90 16.42
N SER A 249 -9.94 14.65 17.27
CA SER A 249 -9.42 15.47 18.38
C SER A 249 -8.80 14.62 19.50
N GLY A 250 -7.63 14.06 19.23
CA GLY A 250 -6.79 13.36 20.19
C GLY A 250 -5.35 13.72 19.89
N ASP A 251 -5.07 15.03 19.94
CA ASP A 251 -3.74 15.58 19.75
C ASP A 251 -2.91 15.17 20.97
N CYS A 252 -2.16 14.08 20.86
CA CYS A 252 -1.11 13.73 21.81
C CYS A 252 0.22 14.39 21.40
N THR A 253 0.19 15.58 20.82
CA THR A 253 1.38 16.43 20.77
C THR A 253 1.64 16.90 22.20
N PHE A 254 2.69 16.38 22.81
CA PHE A 254 3.28 16.99 23.99
C PHE A 254 3.70 18.41 23.61
N GLU A 255 2.90 19.40 23.97
CA GLU A 255 3.39 20.77 24.08
C GLU A 255 4.40 20.77 25.24
N GLU A 256 5.70 20.86 24.92
CA GLU A 256 6.72 21.16 25.92
C GLU A 256 6.48 22.59 26.42
N ASN A 257 6.11 22.73 27.70
CA ASN A 257 6.05 24.00 28.43
C ASN A 257 7.44 24.62 28.61
#